data_AF-A0A967E5D3-F1
#
_entry.id   AF-A0A967E5D3-F1
#
_cell.length_a   1.000
_cell.length_b   1.000
_cell.length_c   1.000
_cell.angle_alpha   90.00
_cell.angle_beta   90.00
_cell.angle_gamma   90.00
#
_symmetry.space_group_name_H-M   'P 1'
#
loop_
_entity.id
_entity.type
_entity.pdbx_description
1 polymer ?
#
loop_
_entity_poly.entity_id
_entity_poly.type
_entity_poly.pdbx_seq_one_letter_code
_entity_poly.pdbx_strand_id
1 'polypeptide(L)'
;MARGLPQLVPGSTCARCDVCCRFPEADSFLRPYFAQQEITDAVRQGVSEVSFPDKSGSQVNLVKNPTGEGYLCPAFDSTSGLCGIYKVRPLDCQIYPLVLMWNASSEEVLLGWDTKCPFMREEPP
;
A
#
# COMPACT_ATOMS: atom_id res chain seq x y z
N MET A 1 -21.16 -9.50 10.78
CA MET A 1 -19.69 -9.49 10.57
C MET A 1 -19.47 -9.32 9.08
N ALA A 2 -18.95 -8.17 8.63
CA ALA A 2 -18.62 -8.00 7.22
C ALA A 2 -17.51 -9.00 6.87
N ARG A 3 -17.75 -9.83 5.86
CA ARG A 3 -16.75 -10.77 5.33
C ARG A 3 -15.63 -9.91 4.75
N GLY A 4 -14.42 -10.01 5.31
CA GLY A 4 -13.27 -9.26 4.80
C GLY A 4 -13.03 -9.54 3.32
N LEU A 5 -12.43 -8.58 2.62
CA LEU A 5 -12.06 -8.76 1.22
C LEU A 5 -11.11 -9.96 1.09
N PRO A 6 -11.30 -10.83 0.08
CA PRO A 6 -10.37 -11.92 -0.15
C PRO A 6 -8.99 -11.35 -0.48
N GLN A 7 -7.97 -11.87 0.19
CA GLN A 7 -6.58 -11.54 -0.11
C GLN A 7 -6.24 -12.12 -1.49
N LEU A 8 -5.93 -11.24 -2.46
CA LEU A 8 -5.58 -11.66 -3.82
C LEU A 8 -4.19 -12.27 -3.88
N VAL A 9 -3.18 -11.55 -3.39
CA VAL A 9 -1.79 -12.04 -3.34
C VAL A 9 -1.52 -12.78 -2.04
N PRO A 10 -1.09 -14.05 -2.05
CA PRO A 10 -0.72 -14.76 -0.84
C PRO A 10 0.33 -13.99 -0.03
N GLY A 11 0.18 -13.95 1.31
CA GLY A 11 1.10 -13.18 2.16
C GLY A 11 2.56 -13.64 2.05
N SER A 12 2.79 -14.93 1.78
CA SER A 12 4.12 -15.49 1.49
C SER A 12 4.74 -14.91 0.22
N THR A 13 3.94 -14.60 -0.81
CA THR A 13 4.40 -13.95 -2.04
C THR A 13 4.74 -12.49 -1.78
N CYS A 14 3.89 -11.76 -1.06
CA CYS A 14 4.16 -10.37 -0.68
C CYS A 14 5.46 -10.24 0.14
N ALA A 15 5.68 -11.13 1.11
CA ALA A 15 6.87 -11.13 1.97
C ALA A 15 8.19 -11.38 1.22
N ARG A 16 8.13 -12.02 0.04
CA ARG A 16 9.29 -12.36 -0.78
C ARG A 16 9.52 -11.41 -1.95
N CYS A 17 8.55 -10.54 -2.25
CA CYS A 17 8.65 -9.63 -3.38
C CYS A 17 9.25 -8.28 -2.96
N ASP A 18 10.05 -7.70 -3.85
CA ASP A 18 10.64 -6.37 -3.67
C ASP A 18 9.86 -5.27 -4.39
N VAL A 19 8.56 -5.48 -4.64
CA VAL A 19 7.73 -4.56 -5.42
C VAL A 19 6.93 -3.61 -4.52
N CYS A 20 5.93 -4.11 -3.80
CA CYS A 20 5.10 -3.24 -2.97
C CYS A 20 5.85 -2.71 -1.73
N CYS A 21 5.41 -1.54 -1.25
CA CYS A 21 5.98 -0.80 -0.12
C CYS A 21 7.37 -0.16 -0.33
N ARG A 22 7.94 -0.27 -1.54
CA ARG A 22 9.19 0.38 -1.96
C ARG A 22 8.89 1.26 -3.17
N PHE A 23 9.38 2.50 -3.15
CA PHE A 23 9.02 3.50 -4.14
C PHE A 23 10.27 4.23 -4.64
N PRO A 24 10.34 4.58 -5.93
CA PRO A 24 11.47 5.36 -6.43
C PRO A 24 11.41 6.81 -5.95
N GLU A 25 10.21 7.41 -5.91
CA GLU A 25 10.00 8.81 -5.55
C GLU A 25 9.13 9.00 -4.28
N ALA A 26 9.35 10.11 -3.57
CA ALA A 26 8.62 10.46 -2.34
C ALA A 26 7.11 10.69 -2.56
N ASP A 27 6.76 11.17 -3.74
CA ASP A 27 5.42 11.56 -4.16
C ASP A 27 4.76 10.52 -5.08
N SER A 28 5.34 9.31 -5.17
CA SER A 28 4.84 8.24 -6.03
C SER A 28 3.31 8.07 -5.96
N PHE A 29 2.66 8.00 -7.12
CA PHE A 29 1.21 7.91 -7.20
C PHE A 29 0.66 6.59 -6.63
N LEU A 30 1.49 5.54 -6.56
CA LEU A 30 1.14 4.23 -5.99
C LEU A 30 1.25 4.17 -4.47
N ARG A 31 1.59 5.29 -3.81
CA ARG A 31 1.53 5.36 -2.35
C ARG A 31 0.10 5.08 -1.89
N PRO A 32 -0.10 4.18 -0.92
CA PRO A 32 -1.45 3.83 -0.50
C PRO A 32 -2.15 5.02 0.13
N TYR A 33 -3.40 5.22 -0.27
CA TYR A 33 -4.34 6.09 0.42
C TYR A 33 -4.88 5.39 1.67
N PHE A 34 -5.01 6.14 2.75
CA PHE A 34 -5.66 5.70 3.98
C PHE A 34 -6.86 6.61 4.26
N ALA A 35 -8.03 6.02 4.45
CA ALA A 35 -9.19 6.72 5.00
C ALA A 35 -9.00 6.99 6.50
N GLN A 36 -9.75 7.95 7.06
CA GLN A 36 -9.66 8.36 8.47
C GLN A 36 -9.56 7.20 9.48
N GLN A 37 -10.42 6.18 9.34
CA GLN A 37 -10.42 5.04 10.26
C GLN A 37 -9.16 4.17 10.09
N GLU A 38 -8.68 4.01 8.87
CA GLU A 38 -7.46 3.25 8.55
C GLU A 38 -6.21 3.97 9.06
N ILE A 39 -6.18 5.31 8.98
CA ILE A 39 -5.14 6.13 9.62
C ILE A 39 -5.12 5.87 11.13
N THR A 40 -6.30 5.93 11.76
CA THR A 40 -6.43 5.69 13.20
C THR A 40 -5.92 4.31 13.60
N ASP A 41 -6.25 3.27 12.83
CA ASP A 41 -5.81 1.90 13.11
C ASP A 41 -4.31 1.70 12.83
N ALA A 42 -3.77 2.31 11.77
CA ALA A 42 -2.34 2.28 11.46
C ALA A 42 -1.49 2.94 12.55
N VAL A 43 -1.93 4.10 13.06
CA VAL A 43 -1.28 4.81 14.16
C VAL A 43 -1.31 3.98 15.44
N ARG A 44 -2.44 3.33 15.75
CA ARG A 44 -2.55 2.42 16.91
C ARG A 44 -1.57 1.24 16.81
N GLN A 45 -1.23 0.81 15.59
CA GLN A 45 -0.23 -0.24 15.34
C GLN A 45 1.21 0.29 15.21
N GLY A 46 1.44 1.59 15.47
CA GLY A 46 2.78 2.17 15.56
C GLY A 46 3.28 2.93 14.33
N VAL A 47 2.46 3.13 13.30
CA VAL A 47 2.82 4.07 12.21
C VAL A 47 2.79 5.49 12.73
N SER A 48 3.82 6.28 12.43
CA SER A 48 3.90 7.65 12.93
C SER A 48 2.77 8.51 12.38
N GLU A 49 2.10 9.28 13.25
CA GLU A 49 1.02 10.19 12.84
C GLU A 49 1.47 11.23 11.80
N VAL A 50 2.75 11.65 11.86
CA VAL A 50 3.32 12.64 10.94
C VAL A 50 3.45 12.12 9.50
N SER A 51 3.32 10.79 9.32
CA SER A 51 3.27 10.18 8.00
C SER A 51 1.94 10.47 7.27
N PHE A 52 0.93 11.00 7.95
CA PHE A 52 -0.37 11.30 7.34
C PHE A 52 -0.57 12.83 7.26
N PRO A 53 -0.45 13.44 6.07
CA PRO A 53 -0.59 14.89 5.93
C PRO A 53 -2.00 15.40 6.22
N ASP A 54 -3.02 14.55 6.01
CA ASP A 54 -4.41 14.82 6.40
C ASP A 54 -5.01 13.61 7.11
N LYS A 55 -5.47 13.81 8.35
CA LYS A 55 -6.05 12.77 9.21
C LYS A 55 -7.49 12.41 8.83
N SER A 56 -8.16 13.20 8.00
CA SER A 56 -9.46 12.85 7.42
C SER A 56 -9.34 11.85 6.26
N GLY A 57 -8.16 11.79 5.64
CA GLY A 57 -7.79 10.79 4.66
C GLY A 57 -6.71 11.31 3.73
N SER A 58 -5.65 10.53 3.50
CA SER A 58 -4.54 10.95 2.67
C SER A 58 -3.70 9.78 2.16
N GLN A 59 -2.94 10.02 1.09
CA GLN A 59 -1.79 9.19 0.78
C GLN A 59 -0.73 9.34 1.88
N VAL A 60 -0.14 8.22 2.27
CA VAL A 60 0.91 8.21 3.28
C VAL A 60 2.19 8.88 2.73
N ASN A 61 2.85 9.69 3.56
CA ASN A 61 4.18 10.21 3.30
C ASN A 61 5.20 9.09 3.50
N LEU A 62 6.08 8.92 2.52
CA LEU A 62 7.12 7.91 2.57
C LEU A 62 8.33 8.39 3.37
N VAL A 63 9.09 7.43 3.89
CA VAL A 63 10.39 7.68 4.54
C VAL A 63 11.51 7.32 3.59
N LYS A 64 12.65 8.02 3.67
CA LYS A 64 13.83 7.63 2.87
C LYS A 64 14.29 6.24 3.27
N ASN A 65 14.70 5.44 2.30
CA ASN A 65 15.32 4.15 2.57
C ASN A 65 16.64 4.36 3.33
N PRO A 66 16.80 3.85 4.57
CA PRO A 66 17.99 4.11 5.38
C PRO A 66 19.25 3.39 4.87
N THR A 67 19.07 2.32 4.09
CA THR A 67 20.17 1.44 3.66
C THR A 67 20.29 1.34 2.14
N GLY A 68 19.63 2.21 1.39
CA GLY A 68 19.62 2.14 -0.07
C GLY A 68 18.96 3.34 -0.71
N GLU A 69 18.59 3.19 -1.98
CA GLU A 69 17.92 4.23 -2.76
C GLU A 69 16.40 4.22 -2.56
N GLY A 70 15.78 5.34 -2.95
CA GLY A 70 14.34 5.51 -2.96
C GLY A 70 13.73 5.68 -1.57
N TYR A 71 12.48 5.28 -1.47
CA TYR A 71 11.59 5.55 -0.35
C TYR A 71 10.82 4.29 0.05
N LEU A 72 10.46 4.22 1.32
CA LEU A 72 9.74 3.10 1.92
C LEU A 72 8.41 3.59 2.51
N CYS A 73 7.40 2.72 2.47
CA CYS A 73 6.22 2.90 3.30
C CYS A 73 6.63 2.93 4.78
N PRO A 74 6.12 3.85 5.61
CA PRO A 74 6.48 3.91 7.03
C PRO A 74 6.02 2.70 7.85
N ALA A 75 5.10 1.89 7.30
CA ALA A 75 4.70 0.62 7.90
C ALA A 75 5.54 -0.58 7.43
N PHE A 76 6.51 -0.38 6.54
CA PHE A 76 7.37 -1.46 6.05
C PHE A 76 8.61 -1.60 6.93
N ASP A 77 8.83 -2.80 7.44
CA ASP A 77 10.06 -3.15 8.16
C ASP A 77 11.07 -3.75 7.18
N SER A 78 12.12 -2.98 6.87
CA SER A 78 13.19 -3.41 5.96
C SER A 78 14.05 -4.54 6.51
N THR A 79 14.00 -4.81 7.82
CA THR A 79 14.76 -5.91 8.44
C THR A 79 14.04 -7.23 8.21
N SER A 80 12.73 -7.30 8.46
CA SER A 80 11.94 -8.51 8.25
C SER A 80 11.39 -8.67 6.83
N GLY A 81 11.33 -7.58 6.06
CA GLY A 81 10.68 -7.56 4.74
C GLY A 81 9.15 -7.56 4.82
N LEU A 82 8.56 -7.31 6.00
CA LEU A 82 7.13 -7.42 6.24
C LEU A 82 6.48 -6.06 6.53
N CYS A 83 5.17 -5.99 6.29
CA CYS A 83 4.36 -4.87 6.71
C CYS A 83 4.01 -5.01 8.20
N GLY A 84 4.43 -4.04 9.02
CA GLY A 84 4.14 -3.98 10.45
C GLY A 84 2.64 -3.87 10.79
N ILE A 85 1.83 -3.40 9.84
CA ILE A 85 0.37 -3.26 10.00
C ILE A 85 -0.44 -4.26 9.17
N TYR A 86 0.13 -5.41 8.78
CA TYR A 86 -0.44 -6.33 7.79
C TYR A 86 -1.95 -6.64 7.99
N LYS A 87 -2.40 -6.76 9.25
CA LYS A 87 -3.79 -7.08 9.62
C LYS A 87 -4.77 -5.91 9.49
N VAL A 88 -4.29 -4.67 9.50
CA VAL A 88 -5.10 -3.44 9.42
C VAL A 88 -4.65 -2.56 8.25
N ARG A 89 -4.11 -3.19 7.19
CA ARG A 89 -3.72 -2.51 5.96
C ARG A 89 -4.90 -1.72 5.39
N PRO A 90 -4.66 -0.56 4.75
CA PRO A 90 -5.72 0.20 4.11
C PRO A 90 -6.28 -0.58 2.92
N LEU A 91 -7.47 -0.18 2.45
CA LEU A 91 -8.15 -0.77 1.32
C LEU A 91 -7.23 -0.93 0.11
N ASP A 92 -6.49 0.13 -0.26
CA ASP A 92 -5.52 0.13 -1.35
C ASP A 92 -4.52 -1.04 -1.28
N CYS A 93 -4.02 -1.33 -0.07
CA CYS A 93 -3.09 -2.44 0.15
C CYS A 93 -3.77 -3.81 0.23
N GLN A 94 -5.06 -3.88 0.61
CA GLN A 94 -5.82 -5.12 0.64
C GLN A 94 -6.20 -5.59 -0.76
N ILE A 95 -6.51 -4.63 -1.65
CA ILE A 95 -6.88 -4.92 -3.04
C ILE A 95 -5.67 -5.04 -3.97
N TYR A 96 -4.47 -4.65 -3.53
CA TYR A 96 -3.24 -4.84 -4.31
C TYR A 96 -3.13 -6.31 -4.77
N PRO A 97 -2.96 -6.54 -6.09
CA PRO A 97 -2.36 -5.67 -7.09
C PRO A 97 -3.35 -4.88 -7.94
N LEU A 98 -4.63 -4.86 -7.56
CA LEU A 98 -5.62 -3.96 -8.14
C LEU A 98 -5.42 -2.55 -7.58
N VAL A 99 -5.68 -1.55 -8.41
CA VAL A 99 -5.49 -0.13 -8.07
C VAL A 99 -6.73 0.64 -8.51
N LEU A 100 -7.30 1.41 -7.58
CA LEU A 100 -8.34 2.38 -7.91
C LEU A 100 -7.70 3.61 -8.50
N MET A 101 -8.19 4.05 -9.66
CA MET A 101 -7.69 5.23 -10.34
C MET A 101 -8.82 5.94 -11.07
N TRP A 102 -8.61 7.20 -11.40
CA TRP A 102 -9.49 7.92 -12.30
C TRP A 102 -9.14 7.59 -13.75
N ASN A 103 -10.15 7.58 -14.63
CA ASN A 103 -9.92 7.65 -16.06
C ASN A 103 -9.24 8.98 -16.44
N ALA A 104 -8.76 9.10 -17.68
CA ALA A 104 -8.02 10.29 -18.11
C ALA A 104 -8.82 11.60 -17.99
N SER A 105 -10.16 11.56 -18.10
CA SER A 105 -11.03 12.72 -17.92
C SER A 105 -11.41 13.01 -16.47
N SER A 106 -11.05 12.13 -15.52
CA SER A 106 -11.46 12.20 -14.11
C SER A 106 -12.97 12.15 -13.88
N GLU A 107 -13.69 11.44 -14.75
CA GLU A 107 -15.15 11.29 -14.69
C GLU A 107 -15.57 9.91 -14.19
N GLU A 108 -14.71 8.90 -14.37
CA GLU A 108 -15.01 7.51 -14.00
C GLU A 108 -13.91 6.94 -13.12
N VAL A 109 -14.32 6.16 -12.12
CA VAL A 109 -13.39 5.34 -11.33
C VAL A 109 -13.15 4.04 -12.09
N LEU A 110 -11.88 3.77 -12.37
CA LEU A 110 -11.40 2.55 -12.98
C LEU A 110 -10.70 1.67 -11.95
N LEU A 111 -10.78 0.36 -12.18
CA LEU A 111 -9.99 -0.63 -11.48
C LEU A 111 -8.90 -1.14 -12.42
N GLY A 112 -7.68 -0.66 -12.22
CA GLY A 112 -6.50 -1.15 -12.94
C GLY A 112 -5.82 -2.28 -12.18
N TRP A 113 -4.85 -2.93 -12.82
CA TRP A 113 -3.92 -3.83 -12.13
C TRP A 113 -2.48 -3.38 -12.35
N ASP A 114 -1.65 -3.55 -11.33
CA ASP A 114 -0.22 -3.28 -11.40
C ASP A 114 0.52 -4.47 -12.02
N THR A 115 0.95 -4.32 -13.28
CA THR A 115 1.72 -5.33 -14.02
C THR A 115 3.11 -5.57 -13.44
N LYS A 116 3.59 -4.75 -12.50
CA LYS A 116 4.84 -4.99 -11.78
C LYS A 116 4.68 -6.08 -10.71
N CYS A 117 3.46 -6.38 -10.26
CA CYS A 117 3.22 -7.48 -9.33
C CYS A 117 3.56 -8.83 -9.98
N PRO A 118 4.50 -9.62 -9.45
CA PRO A 118 4.86 -10.91 -10.03
C PRO A 118 3.68 -11.88 -10.10
N PHE A 119 2.82 -11.87 -9.07
CA PHE A 119 1.65 -12.75 -8.98
C PHE A 119 0.70 -12.59 -10.17
N MET A 120 0.44 -11.36 -10.62
CA MET A 120 -0.47 -11.10 -11.76
C MET A 120 0.12 -11.45 -13.12
N ARG A 121 1.45 -11.48 -13.24
CA ARG A 121 2.09 -11.86 -14.51
C ARG A 121 2.01 -13.35 -14.74
N GLU A 122 2.04 -14.14 -13.67
CA GLU A 122 2.02 -15.59 -13.70
C GLU A 122 0.59 -16.14 -13.67
N GLU A 123 -0.33 -15.46 -12.95
CA GLU A 123 -1.74 -15.83 -12.81
C GLU A 123 -2.66 -14.60 -13.00
N PRO A 124 -2.88 -14.13 -14.23
CA PRO A 124 -3.87 -13.09 -14.48
C PRO A 124 -5.30 -13.61 -14.18
N PRO A 125 -6.19 -12.77 -13.60
CA PRO A 125 -7.56 -13.15 -13.24
C PRO A 125 -8.46 -13.44 -14.43
#